data_AF-A0A1S0UAQ3-F1
#
_entry.id   AF-A0A1S0UAQ3-F1
#
_cell.length_a   1.000
_cell.length_b   1.000
_cell.length_c   1.000
_cell.angle_alpha   90.00
_cell.angle_beta   90.00
_cell.angle_gamma   90.00
#
_symmetry.space_group_name_H-M   'P 1'
#
loop_
_entity.id
_entity.type
_entity.pdbx_description
1 polymer ?
#
loop_
_entity_poly.entity_id
_entity_poly.type
_entity_poly.pdbx_seq_one_letter_code
_entity_poly.pdbx_strand_id
1 'polypeptide(L)'
;MTENKERKNSRPRVLSYKPGVDPEGNSKAILIRHIPFGLFEKELLNYFLQFGTVRRVRVARNRKTGNHKGWAFVLFTDYEVAQLAAEAMDGYLMFEKRLECRVIKNKDFPSCLYKGPRIIPPPLKNATRKRHAKKLNKMQSGWCEEAAKKRLLKNVKIRTNKFAELGYQLPPIVGLSETKQITPLMNKTSLIKTEEIKSDDRESQVQSKQSKKLKKTLVAKKTTSDR
;
A
#
# COMPACT_ATOMS: atom_id res chain seq x y z
N MET A 1 -23.29 22.30 -40.11
CA MET A 1 -21.88 22.19 -39.68
C MET A 1 -21.79 21.76 -38.21
N THR A 2 -22.02 20.49 -37.89
CA THR A 2 -21.88 19.98 -36.51
C THR A 2 -21.57 18.49 -36.53
N GLU A 3 -20.39 18.09 -37.00
CA GLU A 3 -20.10 16.66 -37.19
C GLU A 3 -18.68 16.25 -36.78
N ASN A 4 -18.10 16.91 -35.77
CA ASN A 4 -16.71 16.62 -35.39
C ASN A 4 -16.41 16.73 -33.88
N LYS A 5 -17.33 16.24 -33.02
CA LYS A 5 -17.12 16.26 -31.56
C LYS A 5 -17.02 14.88 -30.87
N GLU A 6 -17.22 13.77 -31.58
CA GLU A 6 -17.28 12.44 -30.94
C GLU A 6 -16.02 11.56 -31.06
N ARG A 7 -15.02 11.92 -31.86
CA ARG A 7 -13.80 11.09 -32.04
C ARG A 7 -12.76 11.18 -30.91
N LYS A 8 -13.09 11.68 -29.72
CA LYS A 8 -12.08 12.01 -28.67
C LYS A 8 -11.98 11.06 -27.47
N ASN A 9 -12.61 9.89 -27.45
CA ASN A 9 -12.52 9.05 -26.24
C ASN A 9 -12.38 7.52 -26.40
N SER A 10 -12.00 7.00 -27.56
CA SER A 10 -11.56 5.60 -27.68
C SER A 10 -10.03 5.50 -27.50
N ARG A 11 -9.51 5.78 -26.31
CA ARG A 11 -8.11 5.37 -26.03
C ARG A 11 -8.09 3.84 -26.11
N PRO A 12 -7.31 3.22 -27.02
CA PRO A 12 -7.28 1.76 -27.10
C PRO A 12 -6.81 1.25 -25.74
N ARG A 13 -7.73 0.58 -25.00
CA ARG A 13 -7.36 -0.16 -23.80
C ARG A 13 -6.46 -1.29 -24.26
N VAL A 14 -5.15 -1.10 -24.15
CA VAL A 14 -4.19 -2.17 -24.42
C VAL A 14 -4.56 -3.36 -23.54
N LEU A 15 -4.98 -4.45 -24.19
CA LEU A 15 -5.39 -5.70 -23.57
C LEU A 15 -4.38 -6.10 -22.48
N SER A 16 -4.85 -6.59 -21.34
CA SER A 16 -3.97 -7.03 -20.24
C SER A 16 -2.98 -8.07 -20.75
N TYR A 17 -1.68 -7.86 -20.49
CA TYR A 17 -0.65 -8.85 -20.78
C TYR A 17 -0.67 -9.84 -19.62
N LYS A 18 -1.14 -11.06 -19.87
CA LYS A 18 -0.87 -12.19 -18.98
C LYS A 18 0.54 -12.67 -19.35
N PRO A 19 1.51 -12.69 -18.42
CA PRO A 19 2.77 -13.34 -18.72
C PRO A 19 2.47 -14.80 -19.03
N GLY A 20 2.82 -15.24 -20.24
CA GLY A 20 3.06 -16.64 -20.46
C GLY A 20 4.16 -17.05 -19.47
N VAL A 21 3.97 -18.19 -18.81
CA VAL A 21 5.11 -18.89 -18.21
C VAL A 21 5.85 -19.43 -19.42
N ASP A 22 6.74 -18.62 -20.00
CA ASP A 22 7.56 -19.03 -21.13
C ASP A 22 8.76 -19.78 -20.54
N PRO A 23 8.83 -21.11 -20.64
CA PRO A 23 9.89 -21.91 -20.00
C PRO A 23 11.27 -21.69 -20.64
N GLU A 24 11.33 -21.09 -21.82
CA GLU A 24 12.54 -20.94 -22.65
C GLU A 24 13.32 -19.63 -22.41
N GLY A 25 12.87 -18.75 -21.49
CA GLY A 25 13.56 -17.48 -21.23
C GLY A 25 13.32 -16.40 -22.29
N ASN A 26 12.51 -16.68 -23.31
CA ASN A 26 12.10 -15.77 -24.39
C ASN A 26 11.26 -14.62 -23.85
N SER A 27 11.92 -13.54 -23.45
CA SER A 27 11.27 -12.44 -22.74
C SER A 27 11.01 -11.26 -23.64
N LYS A 28 9.78 -10.73 -23.61
CA LYS A 28 9.30 -9.69 -24.53
C LYS A 28 9.64 -8.27 -24.09
N ALA A 29 10.39 -8.10 -23.00
CA ALA A 29 10.67 -6.80 -22.40
C ALA A 29 12.17 -6.51 -22.29
N ILE A 30 12.52 -5.26 -22.59
CA ILE A 30 13.87 -4.73 -22.49
C ILE A 30 13.94 -3.73 -21.34
N LEU A 31 15.02 -3.80 -20.57
CA LEU A 31 15.46 -2.77 -19.64
C LEU A 31 16.46 -1.88 -20.36
N ILE A 32 16.21 -0.58 -20.34
CA ILE A 32 17.13 0.43 -20.86
C ILE A 32 17.63 1.22 -19.65
N ARG A 33 18.94 1.28 -19.46
CA ARG A 33 19.63 2.08 -18.44
C ARG A 33 20.43 3.22 -19.09
N HIS A 34 20.83 4.17 -18.25
CA HIS A 34 21.57 5.39 -18.63
C HIS A 34 20.84 6.31 -19.61
N ILE A 35 19.52 6.37 -19.50
CA ILE A 35 18.69 7.22 -20.35
C ILE A 35 19.01 8.71 -20.09
N PRO A 36 19.25 9.51 -21.15
CA PRO A 36 19.48 10.95 -21.03
C PRO A 36 18.19 11.71 -20.65
N PHE A 37 18.36 12.90 -20.06
CA PHE A 37 17.22 13.75 -19.72
C PHE A 37 16.52 14.22 -20.99
N GLY A 38 15.19 14.15 -21.02
CA GLY A 38 14.39 14.51 -22.20
C GLY A 38 13.88 13.32 -23.00
N LEU A 39 14.53 12.16 -22.88
CA LEU A 39 14.06 10.92 -23.52
C LEU A 39 13.01 10.22 -22.63
N PHE A 40 11.77 10.68 -22.71
CA PHE A 40 10.66 10.19 -21.91
C PHE A 40 9.85 9.10 -22.64
N GLU A 41 8.68 8.76 -22.10
CA GLU A 41 7.86 7.65 -22.58
C GLU A 41 7.39 7.79 -24.04
N LYS A 42 7.20 9.01 -24.54
CA LYS A 42 6.72 9.25 -25.91
C LYS A 42 7.85 9.11 -26.92
N GLU A 43 9.00 9.68 -26.59
CA GLU A 43 10.21 9.68 -27.39
C GLU A 43 10.75 8.26 -27.50
N LEU A 44 10.81 7.53 -26.37
CA LEU A 44 11.12 6.11 -26.35
C LEU A 44 10.12 5.30 -27.19
N LEU A 45 8.83 5.58 -27.08
CA LEU A 45 7.84 4.84 -27.87
C LEU A 45 8.07 5.04 -29.37
N ASN A 46 8.22 6.28 -29.82
CA ASN A 46 8.42 6.58 -31.22
C ASN A 46 9.73 5.98 -31.75
N TYR A 47 10.80 6.03 -30.96
CA TYR A 47 12.08 5.45 -31.32
C TYR A 47 12.00 3.93 -31.44
N PHE A 48 11.45 3.25 -30.43
CA PHE A 48 11.38 1.78 -30.44
C PHE A 48 10.33 1.21 -31.39
N LEU A 49 9.42 2.05 -31.90
CA LEU A 49 8.46 1.65 -32.92
C LEU A 49 9.13 1.25 -34.24
N GLN A 50 10.36 1.73 -34.50
CA GLN A 50 11.12 1.37 -35.70
C GLN A 50 11.59 -0.09 -35.70
N PHE A 51 11.81 -0.69 -34.53
CA PHE A 51 12.18 -2.10 -34.41
C PHE A 51 10.95 -3.01 -34.51
N GLY A 52 9.81 -2.54 -34.00
CA GLY A 52 8.55 -3.27 -34.12
C GLY A 52 7.44 -2.76 -33.20
N THR A 53 6.36 -3.54 -33.08
CA THR A 53 5.15 -3.11 -32.37
C THR A 53 5.33 -3.11 -30.86
N VAL A 54 5.44 -1.93 -30.27
CA VAL A 54 5.55 -1.71 -28.82
C VAL A 54 4.17 -1.74 -28.13
N ARG A 55 3.97 -2.65 -27.16
CA ARG A 55 2.75 -2.71 -26.35
C ARG A 55 2.72 -1.63 -25.27
N ARG A 56 3.81 -1.47 -24.52
CA ARG A 56 3.89 -0.57 -23.36
C ARG A 56 5.29 0.01 -23.15
N VAL A 57 5.33 1.26 -22.68
CA VAL A 57 6.56 1.94 -22.28
C VAL A 57 6.40 2.50 -20.87
N ARG A 58 7.43 2.32 -20.04
CA ARG A 58 7.46 2.75 -18.64
C ARG A 58 8.82 3.33 -18.28
N VAL A 59 8.90 4.65 -18.13
CA VAL A 59 10.08 5.28 -17.54
C VAL A 59 9.96 5.22 -16.03
N ALA A 60 11.02 4.77 -15.36
CA ALA A 60 11.06 4.76 -13.91
C ALA A 60 11.18 6.20 -13.41
N ARG A 61 10.29 6.60 -12.49
CA ARG A 61 10.24 7.95 -11.93
C ARG A 61 10.34 7.92 -10.41
N ASN A 62 10.90 8.97 -9.83
CA ASN A 62 10.88 9.18 -8.40
C ASN A 62 9.45 9.53 -7.96
N ARG A 63 8.96 8.85 -6.91
CA ARG A 63 7.59 9.02 -6.40
C ARG A 63 7.35 10.40 -5.78
N LYS A 64 8.40 11.04 -5.24
CA LYS A 64 8.30 12.36 -4.58
C LYS A 64 8.39 13.49 -5.60
N THR A 65 9.45 13.53 -6.39
CA THR A 65 9.73 14.63 -7.33
C THR A 65 9.07 14.44 -8.69
N GLY A 66 8.74 13.21 -9.10
CA GLY A 66 8.22 12.91 -10.43
C GLY A 66 9.29 12.86 -11.54
N ASN A 67 10.54 13.18 -11.20
CA ASN A 67 11.68 13.14 -12.12
C ASN A 67 11.98 11.70 -12.53
N HIS A 68 12.43 11.51 -13.78
CA HIS A 68 12.94 10.21 -14.24
C HIS A 68 14.15 9.75 -13.40
N LYS A 69 14.34 8.43 -13.30
CA LYS A 69 15.47 7.78 -12.60
C LYS A 69 16.61 7.38 -13.56
N GLY A 70 16.48 7.62 -14.86
CA GLY A 70 17.48 7.25 -15.86
C GLY A 70 17.39 5.81 -16.38
N TRP A 71 16.27 5.12 -16.14
CA TRP A 71 15.99 3.81 -16.71
C TRP A 71 14.51 3.66 -17.09
N ALA A 72 14.25 2.80 -18.07
CA ALA A 72 12.92 2.54 -18.58
C ALA A 72 12.76 1.07 -18.99
N PHE A 73 11.50 0.66 -19.08
CA PHE A 73 11.08 -0.63 -19.61
C PHE A 73 10.28 -0.43 -20.88
N VAL A 74 10.59 -1.25 -21.88
CA VAL A 74 9.84 -1.33 -23.13
C VAL A 74 9.35 -2.76 -23.29
N LEU A 75 8.05 -2.94 -23.48
CA LEU A 75 7.41 -4.23 -23.72
C LEU A 75 6.98 -4.30 -25.18
N PHE A 76 7.54 -5.26 -25.91
CA PHE A 76 7.19 -5.56 -27.29
C PHE A 76 6.05 -6.59 -27.37
N THR A 77 5.54 -6.77 -28.58
CA THR A 77 4.57 -7.83 -28.90
C THR A 77 5.28 -9.17 -29.07
N ASP A 78 6.43 -9.13 -29.73
CA ASP A 78 7.24 -10.29 -30.12
C ASP A 78 8.55 -10.32 -29.33
N TYR A 79 9.05 -11.52 -29.05
CA TYR A 79 10.28 -11.71 -28.25
C TYR A 79 11.54 -11.49 -29.09
N GLU A 80 11.54 -11.90 -30.36
CA GLU A 80 12.65 -11.74 -31.30
C GLU A 80 13.02 -10.27 -31.49
N VAL A 81 11.99 -9.42 -31.67
CA VAL A 81 12.16 -7.96 -31.76
C VAL A 81 12.77 -7.40 -30.48
N ALA A 82 12.39 -7.93 -29.32
CA ALA A 82 12.94 -7.47 -28.05
C ALA A 82 14.43 -7.83 -27.91
N GLN A 83 14.84 -9.01 -28.39
CA GLN A 83 16.23 -9.42 -28.37
C GLN A 83 17.08 -8.59 -29.34
N LEU A 84 16.63 -8.46 -30.60
CA LEU A 84 17.33 -7.67 -31.61
C LEU A 84 17.49 -6.20 -31.21
N ALA A 85 16.42 -5.59 -30.66
CA ALA A 85 16.48 -4.22 -30.20
C ALA A 85 17.39 -4.04 -28.97
N ALA A 86 17.57 -5.07 -28.13
CA ALA A 86 18.50 -5.00 -27.01
C ALA A 86 19.94 -5.07 -27.52
N GLU A 87 20.25 -6.01 -28.40
CA GLU A 87 21.58 -6.19 -29.00
C GLU A 87 22.01 -4.97 -29.82
N ALA A 88 21.11 -4.41 -30.63
CA ALA A 88 21.41 -3.24 -31.48
C ALA A 88 21.63 -1.95 -30.68
N MET A 89 21.01 -1.81 -29.50
CA MET A 89 21.04 -0.58 -28.71
C MET A 89 21.98 -0.63 -27.52
N ASP A 90 22.57 -1.78 -27.20
CA ASP A 90 23.54 -1.88 -26.11
C ASP A 90 24.84 -1.16 -26.49
N GLY A 91 25.27 -0.22 -25.63
CA GLY A 91 26.43 0.63 -25.90
C GLY A 91 26.18 1.80 -26.84
N TYR A 92 24.96 1.99 -27.35
CA TYR A 92 24.63 3.09 -28.26
C TYR A 92 24.80 4.46 -27.56
N LEU A 93 25.57 5.35 -28.18
CA LEU A 93 25.77 6.71 -27.68
C LEU A 93 24.58 7.58 -28.08
N MET A 94 23.73 7.92 -27.12
CA MET A 94 22.59 8.81 -27.31
C MET A 94 22.78 10.09 -26.50
N PHE A 95 22.94 11.21 -27.20
CA PHE A 95 23.41 12.47 -26.61
C PHE A 95 24.76 12.25 -25.91
N GLU A 96 24.86 12.57 -24.62
CA GLU A 96 26.11 12.44 -23.83
C GLU A 96 26.22 11.11 -23.08
N LYS A 97 25.27 10.18 -23.27
CA LYS A 97 25.21 8.93 -22.49
C LYS A 97 25.21 7.71 -23.39
N ARG A 98 25.98 6.70 -22.99
CA ARG A 98 25.91 5.36 -23.58
C ARG A 98 24.77 4.59 -22.93
N LEU A 99 23.80 4.20 -23.74
CA LEU A 99 22.68 3.38 -23.31
C LEU A 99 23.17 1.98 -22.98
N GLU A 100 22.55 1.37 -21.99
CA GLU A 100 22.74 -0.04 -21.69
C GLU A 100 21.38 -0.73 -21.82
N CYS A 101 21.29 -1.68 -22.74
CA CYS A 101 20.04 -2.34 -23.10
C CYS A 101 20.16 -3.83 -22.81
N ARG A 102 19.26 -4.36 -21.97
CA ARG A 102 19.25 -5.79 -21.60
C ARG A 102 17.84 -6.35 -21.65
N VAL A 103 17.72 -7.56 -22.17
CA VAL A 103 16.47 -8.33 -22.07
C VAL A 103 16.25 -8.74 -20.60
N ILE A 104 15.01 -8.62 -20.13
CA ILE A 104 14.63 -8.92 -18.74
C ILE A 104 13.84 -10.20 -18.71
N LYS A 105 14.07 -11.08 -17.73
CA LYS A 105 13.27 -12.29 -17.53
C LYS A 105 11.84 -11.95 -17.13
N ASN A 106 10.86 -12.76 -17.54
CA ASN A 106 9.45 -12.58 -17.17
C ASN A 106 9.22 -12.47 -15.64
N LYS A 107 10.03 -13.14 -14.82
CA LYS A 107 9.97 -13.08 -13.34
C LYS A 107 10.24 -11.67 -12.79
N ASP A 108 11.14 -10.93 -13.42
CA ASP A 108 11.59 -9.61 -12.96
C ASP A 108 10.73 -8.47 -13.52
N PHE A 109 9.62 -8.81 -14.19
CA PHE A 109 8.70 -7.81 -14.73
C PHE A 109 8.02 -7.04 -13.60
N PRO A 110 8.16 -5.70 -13.55
CA PRO A 110 7.43 -4.90 -12.58
C PRO A 110 5.93 -4.96 -12.85
N SER A 111 5.14 -4.81 -11.78
CA SER A 111 3.66 -4.83 -11.85
C SER A 111 3.07 -3.85 -12.89
N CYS A 112 3.78 -2.76 -13.19
CA CYS A 112 3.38 -1.73 -14.14
C CYS A 112 3.44 -2.16 -15.62
N LEU A 113 4.07 -3.29 -15.94
CA LEU A 113 4.09 -3.87 -17.29
C LEU A 113 2.91 -4.84 -17.53
N TYR A 114 2.36 -5.48 -16.48
CA TYR A 114 1.23 -6.40 -16.62
C TYR A 114 -0.10 -5.70 -16.89
N LYS A 115 -0.31 -4.51 -16.32
CA LYS A 115 -1.55 -3.74 -16.47
C LYS A 115 -1.33 -2.24 -16.68
N GLY A 116 -2.33 -1.61 -17.29
CA GLY A 116 -2.41 -0.15 -17.42
C GLY A 116 -2.29 0.35 -18.86
N PRO A 117 -2.26 1.69 -19.03
CA PRO A 117 -2.22 2.33 -20.35
C PRO A 117 -0.87 2.10 -21.05
N ARG A 118 -0.81 2.28 -22.38
CA ARG A 118 0.45 2.16 -23.14
C ARG A 118 1.55 3.08 -22.60
N ILE A 119 1.22 4.35 -22.38
CA ILE A 119 2.09 5.40 -21.84
C ILE A 119 1.45 5.95 -20.56
N ILE A 120 2.27 6.27 -19.56
CA ILE A 120 1.86 7.04 -18.38
C ILE A 120 2.44 8.45 -18.53
N PRO A 121 1.62 9.51 -18.52
CA PRO A 121 2.15 10.87 -18.57
C PRO A 121 2.92 11.21 -17.28
N PRO A 122 3.93 12.08 -17.35
CA PRO A 122 4.61 12.61 -16.17
C PRO A 122 3.58 13.21 -15.18
N PRO A 123 3.82 13.08 -13.86
CA PRO A 123 2.99 13.80 -12.90
C PRO A 123 3.15 15.32 -13.10
N LEU A 124 2.03 16.04 -13.07
CA LEU A 124 2.04 17.51 -13.12
C LEU A 124 2.80 18.09 -11.91
N LYS A 125 3.38 19.29 -12.07
CA LYS A 125 4.00 20.03 -10.96
C LYS A 125 2.99 20.17 -9.81
N ASN A 126 3.44 19.88 -8.59
CA ASN A 126 2.63 19.90 -7.36
C ASN A 126 1.41 18.95 -7.37
N ALA A 127 1.34 17.96 -8.27
CA ALA A 127 0.22 17.02 -8.33
C ALA A 127 0.02 16.25 -7.02
N THR A 128 1.10 15.86 -6.35
CA THR A 128 1.06 15.21 -5.03
C THR A 128 0.46 16.12 -3.97
N ARG A 129 0.91 17.38 -3.90
CA ARG A 129 0.36 18.41 -3.00
C ARG A 129 -1.13 18.66 -3.27
N LYS A 130 -1.52 18.81 -4.54
CA LYS A 130 -2.93 19.00 -4.95
C LYS A 130 -3.81 17.79 -4.55
N ARG A 131 -3.31 16.56 -4.75
CA ARG A 131 -4.01 15.33 -4.33
C ARG A 131 -4.13 15.23 -2.81
N HIS A 132 -3.09 15.60 -2.08
CA HIS A 132 -3.10 15.62 -0.62
C HIS A 132 -4.10 16.66 -0.07
N ALA A 133 -4.05 17.90 -0.59
CA ALA A 133 -4.99 18.95 -0.24
C ALA A 133 -6.44 18.53 -0.55
N LYS A 134 -6.71 17.97 -1.73
CA LYS A 134 -8.05 17.44 -2.07
C LYS A 134 -8.51 16.33 -1.14
N LYS A 135 -7.58 15.49 -0.64
CA LYS A 135 -7.91 14.43 0.32
C LYS A 135 -8.26 14.98 1.70
N LEU A 136 -7.51 15.97 2.18
CA LEU A 136 -7.79 16.65 3.45
C LEU A 136 -9.07 17.49 3.38
N ASN A 137 -9.28 18.20 2.28
CA ASN A 137 -10.44 19.06 2.05
C ASN A 137 -11.70 18.28 1.63
N LYS A 138 -11.61 16.97 1.41
CA LYS A 138 -12.78 16.16 1.10
C LYS A 138 -13.61 16.08 2.38
N MET A 139 -14.73 16.81 2.41
CA MET A 139 -15.70 16.78 3.51
C MET A 139 -15.97 15.32 3.91
N GLN A 140 -15.72 14.99 5.17
CA GLN A 140 -15.99 13.66 5.69
C GLN A 140 -17.49 13.55 5.94
N SER A 141 -18.14 12.59 5.27
CA SER A 141 -19.46 12.12 5.69
C SER A 141 -19.37 11.52 7.09
N GLY A 142 -20.39 11.64 7.94
CA GLY A 142 -20.37 11.12 9.33
C GLY A 142 -19.93 9.66 9.49
N TRP A 143 -20.17 8.80 8.49
CA TRP A 143 -19.68 7.40 8.48
C TRP A 143 -18.14 7.28 8.47
N CYS A 144 -17.44 8.25 7.87
CA CYS A 144 -15.98 8.34 7.90
C CYS A 144 -15.45 8.81 9.26
N GLU A 145 -16.19 9.67 9.96
CA GLU A 145 -15.84 10.15 11.30
C GLU A 145 -15.95 9.03 12.34
N GLU A 146 -17.00 8.22 12.28
CA GLU A 146 -17.16 7.07 13.17
C GLU A 146 -16.05 6.04 12.96
N ALA A 147 -15.69 5.77 11.70
CA ALA A 147 -14.57 4.91 11.35
C ALA A 147 -13.20 5.52 11.75
N ALA A 148 -13.07 6.85 11.78
CA ALA A 148 -11.88 7.54 12.28
C ALA A 148 -11.80 7.44 13.82
N LYS A 149 -12.91 7.63 14.54
CA LYS A 149 -13.03 7.47 15.99
C LYS A 149 -12.68 6.04 16.42
N LYS A 150 -13.20 5.02 15.72
CA LYS A 150 -12.85 3.60 15.97
C LYS A 150 -11.36 3.32 15.78
N ARG A 151 -10.73 3.88 14.73
CA ARG A 151 -9.27 3.75 14.51
C ARG A 151 -8.47 4.45 15.60
N LEU A 152 -8.91 5.63 16.03
CA LEU A 152 -8.24 6.40 17.08
C LEU A 152 -8.28 5.66 18.42
N LEU A 153 -9.46 5.20 18.86
CA LEU A 153 -9.62 4.41 20.08
C LEU A 153 -8.76 3.15 20.08
N LYS A 154 -8.70 2.43 18.95
CA LYS A 154 -7.83 1.26 18.79
C LYS A 154 -6.35 1.62 18.98
N ASN A 155 -5.89 2.72 18.37
CA ASN A 155 -4.50 3.17 18.47
C ASN A 155 -4.15 3.64 19.89
N VAL A 156 -5.07 4.35 20.57
CA VAL A 156 -4.90 4.76 21.97
C VAL A 156 -4.75 3.51 22.85
N LYS A 157 -5.61 2.49 22.68
CA LYS A 157 -5.52 1.23 23.44
C LYS A 157 -4.20 0.49 23.24
N ILE A 158 -3.68 0.44 22.01
CA ILE A 158 -2.38 -0.17 21.72
C ILE A 158 -1.26 0.60 22.43
N ARG A 159 -1.31 1.93 22.41
CA ARG A 159 -0.32 2.77 23.10
C ARG A 159 -0.40 2.60 24.62
N THR A 160 -1.59 2.65 25.20
CA THR A 160 -1.75 2.48 26.65
C THR A 160 -1.21 1.14 27.13
N ASN A 161 -1.47 0.05 26.39
CA ASN A 161 -0.92 -1.26 26.73
C ASN A 161 0.61 -1.27 26.65
N LYS A 162 1.19 -0.70 25.58
CA LYS A 162 2.65 -0.63 25.41
C LYS A 162 3.33 0.21 26.49
N PHE A 163 2.71 1.31 26.93
CA PHE A 163 3.24 2.14 28.01
C PHE A 163 3.06 1.46 29.38
N ALA A 164 1.95 0.76 29.60
CA ALA A 164 1.72 -0.03 30.81
C ALA A 164 2.74 -1.18 30.95
N GLU A 165 3.10 -1.84 29.84
CA GLU A 165 4.19 -2.83 29.79
C GLU A 165 5.55 -2.23 30.18
N LEU A 166 5.76 -0.94 29.93
CA LEU A 166 6.97 -0.20 30.31
C LEU A 166 6.86 0.46 31.70
N GLY A 167 5.76 0.24 32.43
CA GLY A 167 5.54 0.79 33.78
C GLY A 167 5.04 2.24 33.82
N TYR A 168 4.67 2.83 32.68
CA TYR A 168 4.17 4.21 32.59
C TYR A 168 2.65 4.24 32.39
N GLN A 169 1.96 5.00 33.23
CA GLN A 169 0.50 5.18 33.14
C GLN A 169 0.18 6.47 32.39
N LEU A 170 -0.38 6.34 31.18
CA LEU A 170 -0.68 7.48 30.33
C LEU A 170 -1.99 8.16 30.79
N PRO A 171 -2.01 9.49 31.02
CA PRO A 171 -3.23 10.19 31.42
C PRO A 171 -4.31 10.12 30.33
N PRO A 172 -5.60 10.14 30.72
CA PRO A 172 -6.71 10.11 29.77
C PRO A 172 -6.72 11.36 28.89
N ILE A 173 -6.89 11.16 27.57
CA ILE A 173 -6.96 12.25 26.60
C ILE A 173 -8.33 12.93 26.73
N VAL A 174 -8.36 14.15 27.26
CA VAL A 174 -9.57 14.98 27.41
C VAL A 174 -10.11 15.35 26.02
N GLY A 175 -11.40 15.09 25.77
CA GLY A 175 -12.08 15.38 24.49
C GLY A 175 -12.48 14.17 23.64
N LEU A 176 -12.19 12.93 24.08
CA LEU A 176 -12.65 11.69 23.43
C LEU A 176 -13.83 11.00 24.14
N SER A 177 -14.13 11.43 25.37
CA SER A 177 -15.16 10.88 26.25
C SER A 177 -16.23 11.93 26.55
N GLU A 178 -17.10 12.20 25.59
CA GLU A 178 -18.38 12.81 25.91
C GLU A 178 -19.36 11.72 26.34
N THR A 179 -19.44 11.50 27.65
CA THR A 179 -20.72 11.36 28.36
C THR A 179 -20.51 11.94 29.76
N LYS A 180 -20.88 13.21 29.94
CA LYS A 180 -21.24 13.72 31.27
C LYS A 180 -22.46 12.91 31.71
N GLN A 181 -22.32 12.12 32.77
CA GLN A 181 -23.46 11.68 33.58
C GLN A 181 -23.17 12.17 34.99
N ILE A 182 -24.01 13.12 35.40
CA ILE A 182 -24.11 13.70 36.73
C ILE A 182 -24.58 12.61 37.69
N THR A 183 -24.03 12.58 38.89
CA THR A 183 -24.39 11.66 39.99
C THR A 183 -25.81 11.94 40.53
N PRO A 184 -26.46 10.93 41.13
CA PRO A 184 -27.35 11.18 42.26
C PRO A 184 -26.76 10.60 43.55
N LEU A 185 -26.76 11.42 44.59
CA LEU A 185 -26.51 11.06 45.99
C LEU A 185 -27.85 10.81 46.70
N MET A 186 -27.80 10.06 47.82
CA MET A 186 -28.79 9.83 48.90
C MET A 186 -29.49 8.45 48.86
N ASN A 187 -29.74 7.74 49.96
CA ASN A 187 -29.28 7.72 51.36
C ASN A 187 -29.82 6.42 52.03
N LYS A 188 -29.10 5.93 53.05
CA LYS A 188 -29.48 5.18 54.30
C LYS A 188 -30.85 4.45 54.36
N THR A 189 -31.06 3.26 54.95
CA THR A 189 -30.56 2.65 56.21
C THR A 189 -31.20 1.25 56.35
N SER A 190 -30.54 0.27 56.99
CA SER A 190 -31.13 -0.50 58.11
C SER A 190 -30.15 -1.51 58.73
N LEU A 191 -29.83 -1.26 60.01
CA LEU A 191 -29.58 -2.23 61.11
C LEU A 191 -28.36 -3.16 60.92
N ILE A 192 -27.34 -3.15 61.79
CA ILE A 192 -27.38 -3.56 63.21
C ILE A 192 -26.16 -2.94 63.93
N LYS A 193 -26.37 -2.47 65.18
CA LYS A 193 -25.31 -2.11 66.14
C LYS A 193 -24.48 -3.35 66.51
N THR A 194 -23.15 -3.24 66.47
CA THR A 194 -22.25 -4.10 67.26
C THR A 194 -21.36 -3.21 68.11
N GLU A 195 -21.29 -3.56 69.39
CA GLU A 195 -20.42 -2.98 70.39
C GLU A 195 -18.94 -3.10 70.02
N GLU A 196 -18.23 -2.03 70.39
CA GLU A 196 -16.80 -1.82 70.66
C GLU A 196 -15.90 -3.05 70.93
N ILE A 197 -14.58 -3.08 70.73
CA ILE A 197 -13.49 -2.20 70.25
C ILE A 197 -12.28 -3.16 70.10
N LYS A 198 -11.45 -3.03 69.04
CA LYS A 198 -9.99 -3.29 69.12
C LYS A 198 -9.21 -2.89 67.85
N SER A 199 -8.27 -1.96 68.09
CA SER A 199 -6.88 -1.81 67.61
C SER A 199 -6.50 -2.00 66.12
N ASP A 200 -5.87 -0.93 65.63
CA ASP A 200 -4.93 -0.73 64.51
C ASP A 200 -4.04 -1.94 64.12
N ASP A 201 -3.86 -2.20 62.82
CA ASP A 201 -2.72 -1.77 61.98
C ASP A 201 -2.54 -2.63 60.71
N ARG A 202 -2.23 -1.93 59.60
CA ARG A 202 -1.47 -2.29 58.37
C ARG A 202 -1.64 -3.61 57.59
N GLU A 203 -1.87 -3.36 56.29
CA GLU A 203 -1.29 -3.99 55.08
C GLU A 203 -1.49 -5.47 54.72
N SER A 204 -1.99 -5.63 53.48
CA SER A 204 -1.69 -6.68 52.50
C SER A 204 -2.27 -8.07 52.71
N GLN A 205 -3.07 -8.53 51.74
CA GLN A 205 -2.66 -9.51 50.69
C GLN A 205 -3.86 -10.38 50.21
N VAL A 206 -3.69 -10.92 48.99
CA VAL A 206 -4.25 -12.20 48.48
C VAL A 206 -5.45 -12.15 47.50
N GLN A 207 -5.09 -12.21 46.22
CA GLN A 207 -5.43 -13.25 45.23
C GLN A 207 -6.78 -13.99 45.28
N SER A 208 -7.46 -14.04 44.12
CA SER A 208 -7.97 -15.30 43.52
C SER A 208 -8.13 -15.09 41.99
N LYS A 209 -7.23 -15.62 41.15
CA LYS A 209 -7.34 -16.92 40.43
C LYS A 209 -8.72 -17.13 39.80
N GLN A 210 -8.86 -16.79 38.51
CA GLN A 210 -8.86 -17.73 37.38
C GLN A 210 -9.94 -18.82 37.45
N SER A 211 -10.93 -18.77 36.55
CA SER A 211 -11.38 -20.00 35.88
C SER A 211 -12.04 -19.75 34.51
N LYS A 212 -11.46 -20.44 33.51
CA LYS A 212 -12.11 -21.09 32.35
C LYS A 212 -12.34 -20.27 31.07
N LYS A 213 -11.23 -19.99 30.39
CA LYS A 213 -11.10 -20.12 28.93
C LYS A 213 -10.35 -21.43 28.65
N LEU A 214 -11.03 -22.47 28.15
CA LEU A 214 -10.40 -23.68 27.60
C LEU A 214 -11.43 -24.56 26.87
N LYS A 215 -11.82 -24.17 25.66
CA LYS A 215 -12.35 -25.09 24.63
C LYS A 215 -12.10 -24.53 23.22
N LYS A 216 -10.91 -24.79 22.68
CA LYS A 216 -10.65 -25.11 21.26
C LYS A 216 -9.15 -25.11 21.00
N THR A 217 -8.55 -26.29 21.10
CA THR A 217 -7.43 -26.79 20.25
C THR A 217 -6.98 -28.13 20.82
N LEU A 218 -7.72 -29.20 20.52
CA LEU A 218 -7.18 -30.56 20.58
C LEU A 218 -7.67 -31.32 19.34
N VAL A 219 -6.71 -31.55 18.45
CA VAL A 219 -6.50 -32.84 17.77
C VAL A 219 -7.58 -33.24 16.76
N ALA A 220 -7.48 -32.65 15.58
CA ALA A 220 -7.52 -33.44 14.35
C ALA A 220 -6.26 -34.32 14.31
N LYS A 221 -6.39 -35.58 14.70
CA LYS A 221 -5.51 -36.74 14.36
C LYS A 221 -6.01 -37.97 15.12
N LYS A 222 -7.09 -38.57 14.61
CA LYS A 222 -7.47 -39.99 14.81
C LYS A 222 -8.18 -40.46 13.56
N THR A 223 -7.40 -40.83 12.56
CA THR A 223 -7.76 -41.81 11.53
C THR A 223 -6.53 -42.72 11.40
N THR A 224 -6.79 -44.04 11.34
CA THR A 224 -5.87 -45.17 11.12
C THR A 224 -5.07 -45.72 12.31
N SER A 225 -5.72 -46.61 13.08
CA SER A 225 -5.14 -47.92 13.45
C SER A 225 -6.27 -48.97 13.42
N ASP A 226 -5.92 -50.20 13.03
CA ASP A 226 -6.68 -51.47 13.08
C ASP A 226 -7.35 -51.97 11.77
N ARG A 227 -6.53 -52.55 10.88
CA ARG A 227 -6.53 -54.00 10.53
C ARG A 227 -5.37 -54.32 9.60
#